data_AF-A0A7L4Y8J3-F1
#
_entry.id   AF-A0A7L4Y8J3-F1
#
_cell.length_a   1.000
_cell.length_b   1.000
_cell.length_c   1.000
_cell.angle_alpha   90.00
_cell.angle_beta   90.00
_cell.angle_gamma   90.00
#
_symmetry.space_group_name_H-M   'P 1'
#
loop_
_entity.id
_entity.type
_entity.pdbx_description
1 polymer ?
#
loop_
_entity_poly.entity_id
_entity_poly.type
_entity_poly.pdbx_seq_one_letter_code
_entity_poly.pdbx_strand_id
1 'polypeptide(L)'
;MGGTDRTAENAAEAGGIDGTDDDALYVLTAVLLTPAQFPSVLGDDYPAACAALDLEPYAEGYGLVLGQDGAGARWTVIVDDVSLVAVAIASWDCGMEYELSPDERSVVAALPGWPLAVASAAPDLPAPHDPEPEEGDRAPLAPPSADTWGPAQRRLGADEVALQWAAWRSQMDDEGTVDSDTEAGPGTGTDAGTDAGSDRPHDPQEPHDPYDGVRRALAELRGYLEEPPPVGRVRSSFAAGGARMLRADGPGWSLVARTDDMAFVLLDDEPREVLPVARGTKLPALLEALDAMAVRPS
;
A
#
# COMPACT_ATOMS: atom_id res chain seq x y z
N MET A 1 -23.60 68.24 -36.97
CA MET A 1 -22.20 68.08 -37.39
C MET A 1 -21.39 68.98 -36.46
N GLY A 2 -20.89 68.46 -35.34
CA GLY A 2 -19.64 67.69 -35.28
C GLY A 2 -18.51 68.70 -35.11
N GLY A 3 -17.62 68.66 -34.15
CA GLY A 3 -17.29 67.75 -33.07
C GLY A 3 -16.01 68.33 -32.44
N THR A 4 -15.75 68.08 -31.17
CA THR A 4 -14.41 68.05 -30.56
C THR A 4 -14.64 67.77 -29.09
N ASP A 5 -14.24 66.59 -28.63
CA ASP A 5 -13.51 66.57 -27.38
C ASP A 5 -12.39 65.54 -27.45
N ARG A 6 -11.29 65.95 -26.84
CA ARG A 6 -9.94 65.44 -26.97
C ARG A 6 -9.59 64.81 -25.62
N THR A 7 -9.47 63.50 -25.60
CA THR A 7 -8.89 62.75 -24.48
C THR A 7 -7.85 61.82 -25.12
N ALA A 8 -6.60 62.24 -25.23
CA ALA A 8 -5.60 62.13 -24.17
C ALA A 8 -5.54 60.71 -23.60
N GLU A 9 -4.84 59.85 -24.32
CA GLU A 9 -3.61 59.21 -23.85
C GLU A 9 -3.65 58.70 -22.41
N ASN A 10 -3.96 57.41 -22.26
CA ASN A 10 -3.42 56.56 -21.21
C ASN A 10 -3.12 55.19 -21.82
N ALA A 11 -1.91 55.08 -22.36
CA ALA A 11 -1.26 53.79 -22.54
C ALA A 11 -0.90 53.26 -21.15
N ALA A 12 -1.66 52.29 -20.67
CA ALA A 12 -1.23 51.39 -19.62
C ALA A 12 -1.21 50.00 -20.23
N GLU A 13 0.00 49.48 -20.37
CA GLU A 13 0.30 48.12 -20.83
C GLU A 13 -0.48 47.13 -19.98
N ALA A 14 -1.45 46.46 -20.59
CA ALA A 14 -1.95 45.19 -20.09
C ALA A 14 -0.95 44.11 -20.52
N GLY A 15 0.21 44.09 -19.85
CA GLY A 15 1.02 42.89 -19.74
C GLY A 15 0.29 41.93 -18.82
N GLY A 16 -0.65 41.17 -19.37
CA GLY A 16 -1.13 39.96 -18.73
C GLY A 16 0.09 39.08 -18.49
N ILE A 17 0.35 38.75 -17.23
CA ILE A 17 1.33 37.75 -16.87
C ILE A 17 0.68 36.43 -17.32
N ASP A 18 1.05 35.99 -18.51
CA ASP A 18 0.74 34.65 -19.01
C ASP A 18 1.58 33.71 -18.14
N GLY A 19 1.00 33.23 -17.02
CA GLY A 19 1.52 32.07 -16.34
C GLY A 19 1.39 30.93 -17.33
N THR A 20 2.51 30.45 -17.86
CA THR A 20 2.54 29.35 -18.82
C THR A 20 1.88 28.13 -18.19
N ASP A 21 1.04 27.41 -18.96
CA ASP A 21 0.43 26.11 -18.58
C ASP A 21 1.48 25.09 -18.07
N ASP A 22 2.77 25.34 -18.30
CA ASP A 22 3.90 24.54 -17.82
C ASP A 22 3.94 24.35 -16.29
N ASP A 23 3.46 25.32 -15.50
CA ASP A 23 3.44 25.20 -14.02
C ASP A 23 2.19 24.47 -13.48
N ALA A 24 1.23 24.13 -14.35
CA ALA A 24 0.00 23.47 -13.94
C ALA A 24 0.20 21.97 -13.71
N LEU A 25 -0.36 21.45 -12.60
CA LEU A 25 -0.35 20.01 -12.32
C LEU A 25 -1.50 19.31 -13.05
N TYR A 26 -1.15 18.45 -13.99
CA TYR A 26 -2.05 17.49 -14.62
C TYR A 26 -2.22 16.26 -13.73
N VAL A 27 -3.38 16.18 -13.05
CA VAL A 27 -3.70 15.09 -12.12
C VAL A 27 -3.92 13.77 -12.86
N LEU A 28 -3.20 12.74 -12.45
CA LEU A 28 -3.34 11.38 -12.99
C LEU A 28 -4.13 10.48 -12.05
N THR A 29 -3.87 10.59 -10.76
CA THR A 29 -4.54 9.80 -9.73
C THR A 29 -4.40 10.47 -8.38
N ALA A 30 -5.15 9.98 -7.39
CA ALA A 30 -5.02 10.39 -6.01
C ALA A 30 -5.23 9.22 -5.06
N VAL A 31 -4.62 9.30 -3.89
CA VAL A 31 -4.77 8.31 -2.82
C VAL A 31 -4.93 9.01 -1.48
N LEU A 32 -5.63 8.35 -0.55
CA LEU A 32 -5.76 8.82 0.82
C LEU A 32 -4.53 8.45 1.63
N LEU A 33 -4.10 9.34 2.52
CA LEU A 33 -3.10 9.12 3.57
C LEU A 33 -3.74 9.53 4.90
N THR A 34 -4.55 8.63 5.46
CA THR A 34 -5.34 8.84 6.68
C THR A 34 -5.04 7.75 7.70
N PRO A 35 -5.40 7.93 8.98
CA PRO A 35 -5.24 6.89 9.99
C PRO A 35 -5.91 5.55 9.65
N ALA A 36 -6.99 5.57 8.85
CA ALA A 36 -7.72 4.38 8.44
C ALA A 36 -7.21 3.77 7.13
N GLN A 37 -6.70 4.60 6.21
CA GLN A 37 -6.38 4.23 4.85
C GLN A 37 -5.18 5.01 4.34
N PHE A 38 -4.13 4.28 3.96
CA PHE A 38 -2.90 4.82 3.37
C PHE A 38 -2.23 3.75 2.50
N PRO A 39 -1.39 4.12 1.52
CA PRO A 39 -0.64 3.16 0.73
C PRO A 39 0.33 2.38 1.61
N SER A 40 0.12 1.06 1.76
CA SER A 40 0.91 0.25 2.69
C SER A 40 2.39 0.25 2.35
N VAL A 41 2.77 0.49 1.08
CA VAL A 41 4.17 0.69 0.70
C VAL A 41 4.90 1.73 1.56
N LEU A 42 4.22 2.80 1.96
CA LEU A 42 4.81 3.91 2.72
C LEU A 42 5.15 3.55 4.17
N GLY A 43 4.50 2.55 4.78
CA GLY A 43 4.76 2.20 6.18
C GLY A 43 3.88 1.07 6.72
N ASP A 44 4.25 0.56 7.90
CA ASP A 44 3.46 -0.45 8.63
C ASP A 44 2.26 0.17 9.39
N ASP A 45 2.28 1.49 9.57
CA ASP A 45 1.24 2.27 10.25
C ASP A 45 1.19 3.69 9.70
N TYR A 46 0.17 4.45 10.10
CA TYR A 46 -0.05 5.80 9.58
C TYR A 46 1.09 6.78 9.95
N PRO A 47 1.59 6.83 11.20
CA PRO A 47 2.75 7.65 11.52
C PRO A 47 3.99 7.34 10.69
N ALA A 48 4.30 6.05 10.47
CA ALA A 48 5.41 5.66 9.61
C ALA A 48 5.19 6.10 8.15
N ALA A 49 3.95 5.99 7.64
CA ALA A 49 3.62 6.43 6.29
C ALA A 49 3.73 7.96 6.12
N CYS A 50 3.35 8.76 7.12
CA CYS A 50 3.58 10.20 7.15
C CYS A 50 5.08 10.53 7.17
N ALA A 51 5.85 9.86 8.04
CA ALA A 51 7.28 10.07 8.15
C ALA A 51 8.03 9.75 6.84
N ALA A 52 7.56 8.76 6.06
CA ALA A 52 8.13 8.47 4.74
C ALA A 52 8.02 9.66 3.75
N LEU A 53 7.13 10.61 4.00
CA LEU A 53 6.93 11.83 3.20
C LEU A 53 7.37 13.11 3.93
N ASP A 54 8.13 12.99 5.03
CA ASP A 54 8.51 14.11 5.92
C ASP A 54 7.30 14.89 6.48
N LEU A 55 6.18 14.19 6.72
CA LEU A 55 4.97 14.78 7.30
C LEU A 55 4.84 14.43 8.78
N GLU A 56 4.33 15.37 9.56
CA GLU A 56 3.82 15.08 10.90
C GLU A 56 2.45 14.36 10.80
N PRO A 57 2.16 13.37 11.65
CA PRO A 57 0.85 12.70 11.62
C PRO A 57 -0.28 13.67 11.98
N TYR A 58 -1.19 13.88 11.04
CA TYR A 58 -2.39 14.70 11.22
C TYR A 58 -3.64 13.84 11.45
N ALA A 59 -4.54 14.22 12.35
CA ALA A 59 -5.63 13.34 12.78
C ALA A 59 -6.68 13.13 11.66
N GLU A 60 -6.94 14.16 10.88
CA GLU A 60 -7.84 14.17 9.73
C GLU A 60 -7.20 13.46 8.53
N GLY A 61 -5.87 13.44 8.45
CA GLY A 61 -5.10 12.85 7.36
C GLY A 61 -4.77 13.83 6.25
N TYR A 62 -4.22 13.30 5.17
CA TYR A 62 -3.87 14.02 3.95
C TYR A 62 -4.44 13.29 2.74
N GLY A 63 -4.61 14.01 1.65
CA GLY A 63 -4.71 13.45 0.31
C GLY A 63 -3.39 13.59 -0.42
N LEU A 64 -3.01 12.57 -1.20
CA LEU A 64 -1.87 12.61 -2.10
C LEU A 64 -2.38 12.66 -3.53
N VAL A 65 -2.04 13.71 -4.25
CA VAL A 65 -2.37 13.91 -5.66
C VAL A 65 -1.12 13.67 -6.49
N LEU A 66 -1.16 12.67 -7.36
CA LEU A 66 -0.04 12.29 -8.21
C LEU A 66 -0.32 12.81 -9.62
N GLY A 67 0.58 13.66 -10.12
CA GLY A 67 0.42 14.31 -11.41
C GLY A 67 1.74 14.62 -12.11
N GLN A 68 1.62 15.20 -13.30
CA GLN A 68 2.73 15.72 -14.09
C GLN A 68 2.58 17.23 -14.26
N ASP A 69 3.68 17.95 -14.35
CA ASP A 69 3.67 19.32 -14.90
C ASP A 69 3.66 19.30 -16.44
N GLY A 70 3.57 20.48 -17.08
CA GLY A 70 3.54 20.57 -18.55
C GLY A 70 4.82 20.07 -19.24
N ALA A 71 5.95 20.06 -18.54
CA ALA A 71 7.19 19.48 -19.03
C ALA A 71 7.20 17.93 -18.92
N GLY A 72 6.30 17.34 -18.15
CA GLY A 72 6.18 15.92 -17.89
C GLY A 72 6.90 15.46 -16.62
N ALA A 73 7.41 16.39 -15.80
CA ALA A 73 8.05 16.05 -14.54
C ALA A 73 7.00 15.58 -13.52
N ARG A 74 7.36 14.59 -12.71
CA ARG A 74 6.46 13.91 -11.79
C ARG A 74 6.42 14.61 -10.44
N TRP A 75 5.20 14.81 -9.92
CA TRP A 75 4.97 15.45 -8.63
C TRP A 75 3.95 14.70 -7.79
N THR A 76 4.20 14.66 -6.48
CA THR A 76 3.24 14.26 -5.44
C THR A 76 2.85 15.49 -4.64
N VAL A 77 1.64 15.99 -4.84
CA VAL A 77 1.08 17.12 -4.10
C VAL A 77 0.30 16.61 -2.89
N ILE A 78 0.71 17.05 -1.71
CA ILE A 78 0.09 16.69 -0.43
C ILE A 78 -0.91 17.77 -0.06
N VAL A 79 -2.14 17.36 0.21
CA VAL A 79 -3.29 18.24 0.47
C VAL A 79 -3.90 17.90 1.83
N ASP A 80 -4.22 18.90 2.65
CA ASP A 80 -4.88 18.69 3.96
C ASP A 80 -6.43 18.65 3.90
N ASP A 81 -7.01 19.04 2.76
CA ASP A 81 -8.42 18.79 2.44
C ASP A 81 -8.64 17.35 1.95
N VAL A 82 -8.73 16.43 2.91
CA VAL A 82 -8.99 15.00 2.66
C VAL A 82 -10.35 14.77 2.01
N SER A 83 -11.34 15.62 2.29
CA SER A 83 -12.70 15.46 1.76
C SER A 83 -12.73 15.69 0.26
N LEU A 84 -12.00 16.70 -0.23
CA LEU A 84 -11.85 16.97 -1.66
C LEU A 84 -11.27 15.75 -2.40
N VAL A 85 -10.19 15.17 -1.86
CA VAL A 85 -9.52 14.02 -2.47
C VAL A 85 -10.39 12.76 -2.40
N ALA A 86 -11.07 12.51 -1.28
CA ALA A 86 -11.98 11.39 -1.13
C ALA A 86 -13.16 11.46 -2.12
N VAL A 87 -13.72 12.66 -2.35
CA VAL A 87 -14.78 12.88 -3.34
C VAL A 87 -14.31 12.60 -4.76
N ALA A 88 -13.08 13.02 -5.10
CA ALA A 88 -12.50 12.74 -6.42
C ALA A 88 -12.36 11.23 -6.65
N ILE A 89 -11.77 10.51 -5.69
CA ILE A 89 -11.59 9.05 -5.75
C ILE A 89 -12.95 8.34 -5.90
N ALA A 90 -13.92 8.67 -5.04
CA ALA A 90 -15.25 8.07 -5.11
C ALA A 90 -15.97 8.34 -6.44
N SER A 91 -15.76 9.52 -7.03
CA SER A 91 -16.32 9.86 -8.33
C SER A 91 -15.72 9.01 -9.44
N TRP A 92 -14.38 8.89 -9.48
CA TRP A 92 -13.69 8.05 -10.46
C TRP A 92 -14.01 6.56 -10.31
N ASP A 93 -14.11 6.04 -9.08
CA ASP A 93 -14.52 4.66 -8.79
C ASP A 93 -15.95 4.37 -9.31
N CYS A 94 -16.81 5.38 -9.32
CA CYS A 94 -18.16 5.29 -9.90
C CYS A 94 -18.20 5.55 -11.41
N GLY A 95 -17.05 5.75 -12.06
CA GLY A 95 -16.93 6.06 -13.49
C GLY A 95 -17.40 7.46 -13.87
N MET A 96 -17.44 8.40 -12.92
CA MET A 96 -17.80 9.80 -13.16
C MET A 96 -16.54 10.64 -13.38
N GLU A 97 -16.65 11.63 -14.26
CA GLU A 97 -15.61 12.65 -14.41
C GLU A 97 -15.58 13.56 -13.18
N TYR A 98 -14.39 13.84 -12.67
CA TYR A 98 -14.15 14.79 -11.60
C TYR A 98 -12.79 15.44 -11.82
N GLU A 99 -12.77 16.78 -11.91
CA GLU A 99 -11.55 17.56 -12.01
C GLU A 99 -11.05 17.90 -10.61
N LEU A 100 -9.99 17.22 -10.17
CA LEU A 100 -9.37 17.47 -8.88
C LEU A 100 -8.40 18.63 -9.00
N SER A 101 -8.76 19.78 -8.44
CA SER A 101 -7.91 20.98 -8.38
C SER A 101 -7.84 21.46 -6.93
N PRO A 102 -6.79 21.08 -6.17
CA PRO A 102 -6.59 21.57 -4.80
C PRO A 102 -6.39 23.10 -4.77
N ASP A 103 -6.99 23.76 -3.77
CA ASP A 103 -6.69 25.19 -3.50
C ASP A 103 -5.26 25.32 -2.98
N GLU A 104 -4.55 26.37 -3.38
CA GLU A 104 -3.17 26.60 -2.92
C GLU A 104 -3.06 26.64 -1.39
N ARG A 105 -4.13 27.01 -0.67
CA ARG A 105 -4.12 27.05 0.81
C ARG A 105 -4.21 25.67 1.46
N SER A 106 -4.72 24.67 0.76
CA SER A 106 -4.78 23.29 1.27
C SER A 106 -3.56 22.47 0.87
N VAL A 107 -2.70 22.99 -0.02
CA VAL A 107 -1.43 22.36 -0.37
C VAL A 107 -0.43 22.52 0.76
N VAL A 108 0.00 21.39 1.32
CA VAL A 108 0.98 21.31 2.41
C VAL A 108 2.39 21.26 1.86
N ALA A 109 2.60 20.47 0.81
CA ALA A 109 3.89 20.29 0.15
C ALA A 109 3.70 19.73 -1.27
N ALA A 110 4.65 20.03 -2.15
CA ALA A 110 4.82 19.37 -3.43
C ALA A 110 6.17 18.64 -3.41
N LEU A 111 6.14 17.32 -3.50
CA LEU A 111 7.34 16.47 -3.47
C LEU A 111 7.67 15.97 -4.88
N PRO A 112 8.95 15.97 -5.28
CA PRO A 112 9.35 15.44 -6.57
C PRO A 112 9.10 13.92 -6.63
N GLY A 113 8.71 13.41 -7.79
CA GLY A 113 8.47 11.98 -8.03
C GLY A 113 7.13 11.45 -7.49
N TRP A 114 6.96 10.13 -7.57
CA TRP A 114 5.78 9.42 -7.08
C TRP A 114 6.17 8.28 -6.14
N PRO A 115 5.54 8.16 -4.96
CA PRO A 115 5.79 7.03 -4.07
C PRO A 115 5.15 5.72 -4.57
N LEU A 116 4.28 5.81 -5.57
CA LEU A 116 3.53 4.70 -6.14
C LEU A 116 3.86 4.52 -7.62
N ALA A 117 3.74 3.29 -8.10
CA ALA A 117 3.81 3.02 -9.53
C ALA A 117 2.53 3.53 -10.20
N VAL A 118 2.65 4.56 -11.03
CA VAL A 118 1.56 5.07 -11.86
C VAL A 118 1.87 4.71 -13.31
N ALA A 119 1.00 3.93 -13.93
CA ALA A 119 1.18 3.42 -15.29
C ALA A 119 0.73 4.39 -16.39
N SER A 120 -0.02 5.43 -16.01
CA SER A 120 -0.60 6.41 -16.92
C SER A 120 0.28 7.66 -17.03
N ALA A 121 0.14 8.36 -18.15
CA ALA A 121 0.67 9.70 -18.36
C ALA A 121 -0.46 10.59 -18.86
N ALA A 122 -0.33 11.91 -18.64
CA ALA A 122 -1.28 12.86 -19.18
C ALA A 122 -1.20 12.85 -20.72
N PRO A 123 -2.34 12.99 -21.41
CA PRO A 123 -2.35 13.04 -22.86
C PRO A 123 -1.55 14.24 -23.37
N ASP A 124 -0.87 14.06 -24.49
CA ASP A 124 -0.11 15.11 -25.20
C ASP A 124 1.08 15.74 -24.43
N LEU A 125 1.43 15.22 -23.24
CA LEU A 125 2.63 15.61 -22.49
C LEU A 125 3.83 14.70 -22.79
N PRO A 126 5.06 15.16 -22.52
CA PRO A 126 6.24 14.30 -22.51
C PRO A 126 6.10 13.13 -21.54
N ALA A 127 6.92 12.10 -21.75
CA ALA A 127 6.94 10.92 -20.88
C ALA A 127 7.26 11.32 -19.42
N PRO A 128 6.58 10.71 -18.42
CA PRO A 128 6.85 10.98 -17.01
C PRO A 128 8.33 10.79 -16.67
N HIS A 129 8.94 11.79 -16.04
CA HIS A 129 10.33 11.74 -15.58
C HIS A 129 10.51 12.49 -14.25
N ASP A 130 11.62 12.24 -13.56
CA ASP A 130 11.93 12.99 -12.35
C ASP A 130 12.37 14.41 -12.69
N PRO A 131 11.93 15.42 -11.93
CA PRO A 131 12.40 16.80 -12.13
C PRO A 131 13.91 16.89 -11.90
N GLU A 132 14.55 17.88 -12.53
CA GLU A 132 15.97 18.14 -12.31
C GLU A 132 16.20 18.56 -10.85
N PRO A 133 17.13 17.92 -10.11
CA PRO A 133 17.34 18.22 -8.70
C PRO A 133 18.06 19.56 -8.52
N GLU A 134 17.59 20.40 -7.59
CA GLU A 134 18.30 21.59 -7.13
C GLU A 134 19.17 21.29 -5.90
N GLU A 135 20.10 22.20 -5.57
CA GLU A 135 21.00 22.02 -4.43
C GLU A 135 20.21 22.09 -3.10
N GLY A 136 20.18 20.98 -2.38
CA GLY A 136 19.43 20.85 -1.12
C GLY A 136 18.09 20.14 -1.27
N ASP A 137 17.68 19.81 -2.49
CA ASP A 137 16.43 19.10 -2.73
C ASP A 137 16.46 17.67 -2.21
N ARG A 138 15.27 17.24 -1.82
CA ARG A 138 14.99 15.84 -1.53
C ARG A 138 15.07 15.02 -2.81
N ALA A 139 15.63 13.81 -2.71
CA ALA A 139 15.58 12.85 -3.81
C ALA A 139 14.12 12.56 -4.23
N PRO A 140 13.81 12.51 -5.53
CA PRO A 140 12.48 12.18 -6.01
C PRO A 140 11.93 10.89 -5.39
N LEU A 141 10.66 10.92 -5.01
CA LEU A 141 9.93 9.75 -4.55
C LEU A 141 9.90 8.73 -5.68
N ALA A 142 10.19 7.48 -5.31
CA ALA A 142 10.13 6.36 -6.21
C ALA A 142 9.38 5.21 -5.54
N PRO A 143 8.60 4.43 -6.31
CA PRO A 143 8.04 3.19 -5.79
C PRO A 143 9.16 2.22 -5.39
N PRO A 144 8.91 1.33 -4.43
CA PRO A 144 9.88 0.34 -3.99
C PRO A 144 10.25 -0.59 -5.17
N SER A 145 11.53 -0.97 -5.23
CA SER A 145 12.03 -1.88 -6.28
C SER A 145 11.31 -3.23 -6.23
N ALA A 146 10.91 -3.76 -7.39
CA ALA A 146 10.32 -5.09 -7.46
C ALA A 146 11.36 -6.23 -7.29
N ASP A 147 12.66 -5.92 -7.36
CA ASP A 147 13.73 -6.93 -7.46
C ASP A 147 14.25 -7.40 -6.10
N THR A 148 14.02 -6.62 -5.04
CA THR A 148 14.54 -6.89 -3.71
C THR A 148 13.40 -7.13 -2.74
N TRP A 149 13.39 -8.27 -2.05
CA TRP A 149 12.44 -8.51 -0.97
C TRP A 149 12.80 -7.67 0.25
N GLY A 150 11.78 -7.08 0.86
CA GLY A 150 11.89 -6.30 2.08
C GLY A 150 10.51 -5.91 2.61
N PRO A 151 10.46 -5.06 3.65
CA PRO A 151 9.21 -4.72 4.32
C PRO A 151 8.14 -4.15 3.38
N ALA A 152 8.54 -3.32 2.40
CA ALA A 152 7.61 -2.78 1.41
C ALA A 152 7.01 -3.87 0.51
N GLN A 153 7.81 -4.84 0.06
CA GLN A 153 7.37 -5.95 -0.78
C GLN A 153 6.48 -6.91 0.00
N ARG A 154 6.81 -7.19 1.27
CA ARG A 154 5.96 -7.96 2.16
C ARG A 154 4.58 -7.31 2.30
N ARG A 155 4.54 -6.00 2.55
CA ARG A 155 3.28 -5.24 2.63
C ARG A 155 2.56 -5.23 1.28
N LEU A 156 3.23 -5.05 0.15
CA LEU A 156 2.55 -5.12 -1.15
C LEU A 156 1.97 -6.53 -1.41
N GLY A 157 2.69 -7.58 -1.05
CA GLY A 157 2.20 -8.96 -1.14
C GLY A 157 0.97 -9.18 -0.27
N ALA A 158 0.93 -8.62 0.94
CA ALA A 158 -0.24 -8.68 1.81
C ALA A 158 -1.42 -7.86 1.26
N ASP A 159 -1.19 -6.74 0.57
CA ASP A 159 -2.26 -6.01 -0.13
C ASP A 159 -2.83 -6.84 -1.28
N GLU A 160 -1.96 -7.50 -2.05
CA GLU A 160 -2.37 -8.38 -3.14
C GLU A 160 -3.16 -9.60 -2.63
N VAL A 161 -2.75 -10.19 -1.50
CA VAL A 161 -3.51 -11.29 -0.86
C VAL A 161 -4.89 -10.83 -0.42
N ALA A 162 -5.02 -9.62 0.12
CA ALA A 162 -6.31 -9.05 0.48
C ALA A 162 -7.19 -8.80 -0.75
N LEU A 163 -6.62 -8.23 -1.82
CA LEU A 163 -7.32 -7.94 -3.07
C LEU A 163 -7.79 -9.23 -3.78
N GLN A 164 -6.94 -10.24 -3.82
CA GLN A 164 -7.17 -11.52 -4.48
C GLN A 164 -7.59 -12.63 -3.51
N TRP A 165 -8.25 -12.29 -2.40
CA TRP A 165 -8.59 -13.23 -1.33
C TRP A 165 -9.21 -14.53 -1.85
N ALA A 166 -10.18 -14.42 -2.77
CA ALA A 166 -10.87 -15.59 -3.32
C ALA A 166 -9.94 -16.54 -4.08
N ALA A 167 -8.97 -16.01 -4.82
CA ALA A 167 -8.01 -16.81 -5.57
C ALA A 167 -7.03 -17.53 -4.63
N TRP A 168 -6.47 -16.80 -3.65
CA TRP A 168 -5.57 -17.38 -2.64
C TRP A 168 -6.27 -18.44 -1.79
N ARG A 169 -7.52 -18.19 -1.39
CA ARG A 169 -8.29 -19.15 -0.61
C ARG A 169 -8.57 -20.44 -1.40
N SER A 170 -8.84 -20.36 -2.70
CA SER A 170 -9.10 -21.54 -3.54
C SER A 170 -7.89 -22.45 -3.67
N GLN A 171 -6.68 -21.89 -3.83
CA GLN A 171 -5.45 -22.67 -3.97
C GLN A 171 -5.20 -23.57 -2.72
N MET A 172 -5.57 -23.08 -1.54
CA MET A 172 -5.46 -23.83 -0.29
C MET A 172 -6.44 -25.01 -0.20
N ASP A 173 -7.65 -24.91 -0.79
CA ASP A 173 -8.60 -26.04 -0.83
C ASP A 173 -8.10 -27.17 -1.76
N ASP A 174 -7.42 -26.80 -2.84
CA ASP A 174 -6.82 -27.73 -3.81
C ASP A 174 -5.58 -28.44 -3.24
N GLU A 175 -4.75 -27.76 -2.43
CA GLU A 175 -3.61 -28.38 -1.75
C GLU A 175 -4.03 -29.30 -0.59
N GLY A 176 -5.21 -29.07 -0.02
CA GLY A 176 -5.83 -29.94 0.99
C GLY A 176 -6.51 -31.21 0.43
N THR A 177 -6.58 -31.35 -0.90
CA THR A 177 -7.24 -32.49 -1.59
C THR A 177 -6.26 -33.52 -2.17
N VAL A 178 -5.12 -33.74 -1.50
CA VAL A 178 -4.33 -34.97 -1.72
C VAL A 178 -5.04 -36.14 -1.04
N ASP A 179 -5.88 -36.77 -1.84
CA ASP A 179 -6.64 -38.01 -1.66
C ASP A 179 -6.07 -38.97 -0.61
N SER A 180 -6.68 -39.00 0.57
CA SER A 180 -6.45 -40.02 1.59
C SER A 180 -7.31 -41.26 1.35
N ASP A 181 -7.41 -41.72 0.11
CA ASP A 181 -7.93 -43.02 -0.28
C ASP A 181 -6.90 -43.74 -1.16
N THR A 182 -5.81 -44.21 -0.54
CA THR A 182 -5.06 -45.35 -1.07
C THR A 182 -5.09 -46.46 -0.04
N GLU A 183 -5.90 -47.47 -0.37
CA GLU A 183 -6.11 -48.70 0.35
C GLU A 183 -4.81 -49.36 0.81
N ALA A 184 -4.87 -49.91 2.02
CA ALA A 184 -3.92 -50.86 2.55
C ALA A 184 -3.83 -52.12 1.67
N GLY A 185 -2.60 -52.51 1.31
CA GLY A 185 -2.27 -53.81 0.74
C GLY A 185 -0.80 -54.18 1.03
N PRO A 186 -0.46 -55.40 1.50
CA PRO A 186 0.73 -55.62 2.32
C PRO A 186 1.94 -56.20 1.58
N GLY A 187 3.14 -55.84 2.10
CA GLY A 187 4.28 -56.74 2.33
C GLY A 187 5.19 -57.13 1.14
N THR A 188 6.48 -56.84 1.26
CA THR A 188 7.59 -57.83 1.29
C THR A 188 8.94 -57.10 1.31
N GLY A 189 9.85 -57.50 2.20
CA GLY A 189 11.20 -56.93 2.32
C GLY A 189 12.22 -57.54 1.37
N THR A 190 13.42 -56.94 1.30
CA THR A 190 14.76 -57.58 1.45
C THR A 190 15.87 -56.63 0.93
N ASP A 191 16.80 -56.32 1.84
CA ASP A 191 18.26 -56.09 1.77
C ASP A 191 19.01 -55.28 0.68
N ALA A 192 19.82 -54.35 1.22
CA ALA A 192 21.29 -54.23 1.14
C ALA A 192 22.03 -53.38 0.07
N GLY A 193 22.95 -52.54 0.61
CA GLY A 193 24.20 -52.04 0.00
C GLY A 193 24.09 -50.67 -0.70
N THR A 194 25.02 -49.71 -0.63
CA THR A 194 26.38 -49.61 -0.06
C THR A 194 26.77 -48.11 -0.05
N ASP A 195 27.60 -47.77 0.93
CA ASP A 195 28.45 -46.58 1.15
C ASP A 195 29.03 -45.85 -0.09
N ALA A 196 29.04 -44.50 -0.07
CA ALA A 196 30.08 -43.65 -0.67
C ALA A 196 29.87 -42.17 -0.27
N GLY A 197 30.85 -41.61 0.45
CA GLY A 197 30.79 -40.28 1.04
C GLY A 197 30.82 -39.10 0.08
N SER A 198 30.34 -37.96 0.60
CA SER A 198 30.81 -36.64 0.19
C SER A 198 30.96 -35.78 1.43
N ASP A 199 32.22 -35.61 1.84
CA ASP A 199 32.69 -34.63 2.79
C ASP A 199 32.47 -33.23 2.17
N ARG A 200 31.40 -32.55 2.60
CA ARG A 200 31.18 -31.13 2.40
C ARG A 200 31.01 -30.51 3.78
N PRO A 201 31.56 -29.32 4.06
CA PRO A 201 31.32 -28.64 5.31
C PRO A 201 29.82 -28.43 5.46
N HIS A 202 29.22 -29.17 6.39
CA HIS A 202 27.87 -28.98 6.86
C HIS A 202 27.91 -27.78 7.80
N ASP A 203 27.41 -26.64 7.35
CA ASP A 203 26.92 -25.63 8.28
C ASP A 203 25.48 -26.05 8.61
N PRO A 204 25.19 -26.54 9.84
CA PRO A 204 23.83 -26.86 10.23
C PRO A 204 23.15 -25.55 10.64
N GLN A 205 22.65 -24.80 9.67
CA GLN A 205 21.40 -24.10 9.94
C GLN A 205 20.34 -25.19 9.94
N GLU A 206 19.91 -25.60 11.14
CA GLU A 206 18.73 -26.43 11.30
C GLU A 206 17.61 -25.84 10.43
N PRO A 207 16.87 -26.65 9.66
CA PRO A 207 15.74 -26.13 8.90
C PRO A 207 14.77 -25.48 9.88
N HIS A 208 14.70 -24.14 9.84
CA HIS A 208 13.76 -23.38 10.64
C HIS A 208 12.34 -23.76 10.18
N ASP A 209 11.49 -24.13 11.13
CA ASP A 209 10.06 -24.32 10.85
C ASP A 209 9.47 -22.94 10.57
N PRO A 210 8.98 -22.64 9.35
CA PRO A 210 8.39 -21.33 9.04
C PRO A 210 7.22 -20.99 9.97
N TYR A 211 6.57 -22.01 10.56
CA TYR A 211 5.52 -21.81 11.54
C TYR A 211 6.02 -21.31 12.91
N ASP A 212 7.32 -21.33 13.21
CA ASP A 212 7.87 -20.57 14.34
C ASP A 212 7.70 -19.07 14.13
N GLY A 213 7.96 -18.58 12.92
CA GLY A 213 7.72 -17.19 12.52
C GLY A 213 6.25 -16.81 12.62
N VAL A 214 5.35 -17.68 12.16
CA VAL A 214 3.90 -17.51 12.29
C VAL A 214 3.46 -17.46 13.76
N ARG A 215 3.98 -18.38 14.59
CA ARG A 215 3.67 -18.41 16.04
C ARG A 215 4.11 -17.12 16.73
N ARG A 216 5.29 -16.59 16.37
CA ARG A 216 5.79 -15.28 16.84
C ARG A 216 4.88 -14.15 16.40
N ALA A 217 4.54 -14.05 15.12
CA ALA A 217 3.65 -13.03 14.59
C ALA A 217 2.28 -13.03 15.30
N LEU A 218 1.68 -14.22 15.51
CA LEU A 218 0.40 -14.34 16.24
C LEU A 218 0.51 -14.07 17.75
N ALA A 219 1.71 -14.16 18.34
CA ALA A 219 1.93 -13.77 19.73
C ALA A 219 2.06 -12.24 19.84
N GLU A 220 2.82 -11.61 18.95
CA GLU A 220 2.95 -10.15 18.85
C GLU A 220 1.59 -9.49 18.54
N LEU A 221 0.84 -10.04 17.59
CA LEU A 221 -0.50 -9.58 17.24
C LEU A 221 -1.49 -9.65 18.43
N ARG A 222 -1.33 -10.64 19.32
CA ARG A 222 -2.10 -10.70 20.57
C ARG A 222 -1.68 -9.59 21.54
N GLY A 223 -0.38 -9.28 21.59
CA GLY A 223 0.15 -8.18 22.38
C GLY A 223 -0.49 -6.83 22.06
N TYR A 224 -0.91 -6.60 20.81
CA TYR A 224 -1.65 -5.39 20.42
C TYR A 224 -2.96 -5.19 21.20
N LEU A 225 -3.60 -6.26 21.69
CA LEU A 225 -4.81 -6.14 22.50
C LEU A 225 -4.53 -5.67 23.93
N GLU A 226 -3.28 -5.81 24.40
CA GLU A 226 -2.84 -5.35 25.72
C GLU A 226 -2.20 -3.96 25.63
N GLU A 227 -1.32 -3.76 24.66
CA GLU A 227 -0.66 -2.50 24.34
C GLU A 227 -1.02 -2.09 22.91
N PRO A 228 -2.02 -1.20 22.73
CA PRO A 228 -2.50 -0.81 21.41
C PRO A 228 -1.36 -0.25 20.53
N PRO A 229 -1.25 -0.73 19.27
CA PRO A 229 -0.22 -0.27 18.37
C PRO A 229 -0.50 1.16 17.88
N PRO A 230 0.49 1.81 17.22
CA PRO A 230 0.26 3.02 16.46
C PRO A 230 -0.93 2.91 15.50
N VAL A 231 -1.60 4.03 15.31
CA VAL A 231 -2.82 4.12 14.51
C VAL A 231 -2.58 3.67 13.07
N GLY A 232 -3.52 2.93 12.50
CA GLY A 232 -3.38 2.39 11.15
C GLY A 232 -2.54 1.10 11.05
N ARG A 233 -1.93 0.62 12.15
CA ARG A 233 -1.26 -0.68 12.16
C ARG A 233 -2.21 -1.86 12.04
N VAL A 234 -3.42 -1.72 12.57
CA VAL A 234 -4.53 -2.67 12.38
C VAL A 234 -5.65 -1.94 11.64
N ARG A 235 -6.02 -2.44 10.46
CA ARG A 235 -7.01 -1.85 9.56
C ARG A 235 -8.11 -2.86 9.26
N SER A 236 -9.34 -2.37 9.18
CA SER A 236 -10.51 -3.19 8.86
C SER A 236 -11.29 -2.56 7.71
N SER A 237 -11.55 -3.37 6.68
CA SER A 237 -12.37 -2.98 5.54
C SER A 237 -13.53 -3.96 5.32
N PHE A 238 -14.54 -3.52 4.57
CA PHE A 238 -15.68 -4.36 4.24
C PHE A 238 -15.25 -5.53 3.34
N ALA A 239 -15.71 -6.73 3.66
CA ALA A 239 -15.64 -7.89 2.78
C ALA A 239 -17.06 -8.38 2.44
N ALA A 240 -17.18 -9.17 1.37
CA ALA A 240 -18.45 -9.78 0.99
C ALA A 240 -19.00 -10.69 2.11
N GLY A 241 -20.33 -10.87 2.15
CA GLY A 241 -20.98 -11.77 3.12
C GLY A 241 -21.08 -11.22 4.55
N GLY A 242 -20.91 -9.91 4.74
CA GLY A 242 -20.98 -9.28 6.06
C GLY A 242 -19.71 -9.44 6.91
N ALA A 243 -18.70 -10.11 6.38
CA ALA A 243 -17.38 -10.23 7.00
C ALA A 243 -16.58 -8.91 6.90
N ARG A 244 -15.40 -8.94 7.52
CA ARG A 244 -14.39 -7.89 7.41
C ARG A 244 -13.10 -8.49 6.87
N MET A 245 -12.39 -7.71 6.07
CA MET A 245 -11.01 -7.97 5.71
C MET A 245 -10.13 -7.20 6.70
N LEU A 246 -9.33 -7.93 7.47
CA LEU A 246 -8.39 -7.37 8.43
C LEU A 246 -6.99 -7.37 7.86
N ARG A 247 -6.30 -6.25 8.09
CA ARG A 247 -4.90 -6.05 7.80
C ARG A 247 -4.19 -5.71 9.10
N ALA A 248 -3.09 -6.39 9.38
CA ALA A 248 -2.24 -6.04 10.51
C ALA A 248 -0.76 -6.20 10.14
N ASP A 249 0.08 -5.31 10.65
CA ASP A 249 1.51 -5.33 10.38
C ASP A 249 2.32 -5.31 11.69
N GLY A 250 3.53 -5.84 11.64
CA GLY A 250 4.47 -5.79 12.75
C GLY A 250 5.91 -5.99 12.29
N PRO A 251 6.87 -6.01 13.22
CA PRO A 251 8.28 -6.14 12.90
C PRO A 251 8.59 -7.46 12.17
N GLY A 252 8.75 -7.36 10.84
CA GLY A 252 9.10 -8.50 9.98
C GLY A 252 7.91 -9.36 9.56
N TRP A 253 6.67 -8.95 9.79
CA TRP A 253 5.50 -9.71 9.38
C TRP A 253 4.32 -8.83 8.95
N SER A 254 3.48 -9.39 8.09
CA SER A 254 2.19 -8.83 7.69
C SER A 254 1.13 -9.93 7.75
N LEU A 255 -0.07 -9.60 8.21
CA LEU A 255 -1.20 -10.50 8.32
C LEU A 255 -2.41 -9.96 7.58
N VAL A 256 -3.08 -10.86 6.85
CA VAL A 256 -4.34 -10.62 6.15
C VAL A 256 -5.34 -11.67 6.62
N ALA A 257 -6.50 -11.26 7.11
CA ALA A 257 -7.46 -12.22 7.68
C ALA A 257 -8.91 -11.85 7.44
N ARG A 258 -9.74 -12.82 7.06
CA ARG A 258 -11.18 -12.62 6.95
C ARG A 258 -11.86 -13.12 8.21
N THR A 259 -12.66 -12.26 8.86
CA THR A 259 -13.19 -12.55 10.21
C THR A 259 -14.03 -13.82 10.31
N ASP A 260 -14.66 -14.24 9.22
CA ASP A 260 -15.49 -15.44 9.09
C ASP A 260 -14.74 -16.68 8.54
N ASP A 261 -13.46 -16.55 8.20
CA ASP A 261 -12.67 -17.62 7.57
C ASP A 261 -11.33 -17.83 8.30
N MET A 262 -10.22 -17.59 7.63
CA MET A 262 -8.85 -17.87 8.04
C MET A 262 -7.96 -16.62 7.97
N ALA A 263 -6.65 -16.78 8.21
CA ALA A 263 -5.66 -15.74 8.00
C ALA A 263 -4.48 -16.25 7.14
N PHE A 264 -3.76 -15.31 6.55
CA PHE A 264 -2.47 -15.51 5.90
C PHE A 264 -1.44 -14.61 6.57
N VAL A 265 -0.22 -15.14 6.72
CA VAL A 265 0.94 -14.42 7.28
C VAL A 265 2.05 -14.42 6.24
N LEU A 266 2.63 -13.25 6.02
CA LEU A 266 3.84 -13.06 5.21
C LEU A 266 4.95 -12.63 6.15
N LEU A 267 6.16 -13.17 5.97
CA LEU A 267 7.33 -12.92 6.83
C LEU A 267 8.49 -12.34 6.01
N ASP A 268 9.33 -11.52 6.63
CA ASP A 268 10.57 -11.06 6.00
C ASP A 268 11.58 -12.19 5.81
N ASP A 269 11.66 -13.09 6.79
CA ASP A 269 12.59 -14.22 6.82
C ASP A 269 12.20 -15.33 5.83
N GLU A 270 10.93 -15.36 5.40
CA GLU A 270 10.39 -16.32 4.43
C GLU A 270 9.86 -15.57 3.19
N PRO A 271 10.77 -15.05 2.34
CA PRO A 271 10.39 -14.25 1.19
C PRO A 271 9.58 -15.07 0.18
N ARG A 272 8.55 -14.45 -0.40
CA ARG A 272 7.64 -15.05 -1.41
C ARG A 272 6.72 -16.17 -0.89
N GLU A 273 6.75 -16.47 0.40
CA GLU A 273 5.84 -17.43 1.02
C GLU A 273 4.60 -16.71 1.58
N VAL A 274 3.44 -17.36 1.43
CA VAL A 274 2.17 -16.92 2.02
C VAL A 274 1.68 -18.03 2.93
N LEU A 275 1.86 -17.85 4.23
CA LEU A 275 1.69 -18.92 5.22
C LEU A 275 0.24 -18.93 5.75
N PRO A 276 -0.54 -19.99 5.50
CA PRO A 276 -1.92 -20.07 5.96
C PRO A 276 -2.01 -20.33 7.47
N VAL A 277 -2.96 -19.67 8.11
CA VAL A 277 -3.38 -19.90 9.49
C VAL A 277 -4.85 -20.27 9.49
N ALA A 278 -5.12 -21.57 9.63
CA ALA A 278 -6.48 -22.08 9.70
C ALA A 278 -7.26 -21.46 10.86
N ARG A 279 -8.59 -21.34 10.69
CA ARG A 279 -9.51 -20.75 11.66
C ARG A 279 -9.33 -21.30 13.08
N GLY A 280 -9.30 -22.62 13.24
CA GLY A 280 -9.20 -23.25 14.56
C GLY A 280 -10.21 -22.70 15.57
N THR A 281 -9.89 -22.78 16.87
CA THR A 281 -10.77 -22.28 17.95
C THR A 281 -10.37 -20.91 18.50
N LYS A 282 -9.11 -20.50 18.30
CA LYS A 282 -8.55 -19.26 18.89
C LYS A 282 -8.57 -18.07 17.93
N LEU A 283 -8.46 -18.29 16.63
CA LEU A 283 -8.38 -17.20 15.64
C LEU A 283 -9.64 -16.34 15.63
N PRO A 284 -10.88 -16.88 15.68
CA PRO A 284 -12.08 -16.06 15.58
C PRO A 284 -12.16 -14.96 16.65
N ALA A 285 -11.89 -15.31 17.91
CA ALA A 285 -11.90 -14.35 19.00
C ALA A 285 -10.80 -13.28 18.88
N LEU A 286 -9.62 -13.66 18.35
CA LEU A 286 -8.55 -12.72 18.07
C LEU A 286 -8.96 -11.73 16.96
N LEU A 287 -9.51 -12.24 15.85
CA LEU A 287 -9.94 -11.39 14.74
C LEU A 287 -11.09 -10.46 15.13
N GLU A 288 -12.04 -10.91 15.95
CA GLU A 288 -13.10 -10.07 16.49
C GLU A 288 -12.54 -8.92 17.35
N ALA A 289 -11.59 -9.21 18.24
CA ALA A 289 -10.95 -8.19 19.07
C ALA A 289 -10.13 -7.18 18.24
N LEU A 290 -9.44 -7.66 17.19
CA LEU A 290 -8.70 -6.81 16.26
C LEU A 290 -9.64 -5.93 15.42
N ASP A 291 -10.78 -6.46 14.95
CA ASP A 291 -11.78 -5.67 14.23
C ASP A 291 -12.40 -4.56 15.10
N ALA A 292 -12.55 -4.83 16.40
CA ALA A 292 -13.06 -3.86 17.36
C ALA A 292 -12.08 -2.72 17.63
N MET A 293 -10.77 -2.98 17.58
CA MET A 293 -9.73 -1.95 17.77
C MET A 293 -9.33 -1.24 16.48
N ALA A 294 -9.55 -1.86 15.32
CA ALA A 294 -9.12 -1.35 14.04
C ALA A 294 -9.74 0.01 13.75
N VAL A 295 -8.92 0.92 13.20
CA VAL A 295 -9.43 2.19 12.68
C VAL A 295 -10.23 1.92 11.42
N ARG A 296 -11.40 2.55 11.33
CA ARG A 296 -12.35 2.35 10.24
C ARG A 296 -12.39 3.61 9.37
N PRO A 297 -12.42 3.47 8.04
CA PRO A 297 -12.81 4.58 7.17
C PRO A 297 -14.21 5.06 7.57
N SER A 298 -14.39 6.37 7.69
CA SER A 298 -15.68 7.02 7.97
C SER A 298 -16.60 7.01 6.75
#